data_AF-A0A126R2N7-F1
#
_entry.id   AF-A0A126R2N7-F1
#
_cell.length_a   1.000
_cell.length_b   1.000
_cell.length_c   1.000
_cell.angle_alpha   90.00
_cell.angle_beta   90.00
_cell.angle_gamma   90.00
#
_symmetry.space_group_name_H-M   'P 1'
#
loop_
_entity.id
_entity.type
_entity.pdbx_description
1 polymer ?
#
loop_
_entity_poly.entity_id
_entity_poly.type
_entity_poly.pdbx_seq_one_letter_code
_entity_poly.pdbx_strand_id
1 'polypeptide(L)' 'MDLANEKFLKKVNLCNRQKRLNEMFEEEGLTDTILKEQLEINKERHNLDIPDESEFMYQEFVQ' A
#
# COMPACT_ATOMS: atom_id res chain seq x y z
N MET A 1 23.07 -8.05 4.57
CA MET A 1 22.25 -6.97 3.98
C MET A 1 21.60 -6.27 5.17
N ASP A 2 21.68 -4.95 5.25
CA ASP A 2 21.24 -4.20 6.43
C ASP A 2 19.72 -4.29 6.58
N LEU A 3 19.20 -4.68 7.75
CA LEU A 3 17.76 -4.94 7.97
C LEU A 3 16.92 -3.68 7.68
N ALA A 4 17.48 -2.50 7.97
CA ALA A 4 16.88 -1.20 7.65
C ALA A 4 16.73 -0.98 6.14
N ASN A 5 17.75 -1.36 5.35
CA ASN A 5 17.69 -1.26 3.89
C ASN A 5 16.66 -2.24 3.30
N GLU A 6 16.53 -3.43 3.87
CA GLU A 6 15.53 -4.40 3.42
C GLU A 6 14.10 -3.90 3.69
N LYS A 7 13.83 -3.35 4.88
CA LYS A 7 12.52 -2.75 5.21
C LYS A 7 12.20 -1.55 4.32
N PHE A 8 13.21 -0.71 4.02
CA PHE A 8 13.06 0.43 3.12
C PHE A 8 12.69 -0.02 1.68
N LEU A 9 13.41 -0.98 1.12
CA LEU A 9 13.13 -1.51 -0.22
C LEU A 9 11.72 -2.12 -0.31
N LYS A 10 11.31 -2.87 0.72
CA LYS A 10 9.96 -3.42 0.82
C LYS A 10 8.90 -2.32 0.85
N LYS A 11 9.12 -1.24 1.61
CA LYS A 11 8.22 -0.06 1.62
C LYS A 11 8.09 0.55 0.23
N VAL A 12 9.22 0.79 -0.46
CA VAL A 12 9.21 1.38 -1.81
C VAL A 12 8.44 0.48 -2.80
N ASN A 13 8.66 -0.83 -2.75
CA ASN A 13 7.96 -1.78 -3.61
C ASN A 13 6.44 -1.79 -3.37
N LEU A 14 6.01 -1.79 -2.11
CA LEU A 14 4.59 -1.71 -1.74
C LEU A 14 3.95 -0.41 -2.23
N CYS A 15 4.63 0.73 -2.07
CA CYS A 15 4.12 2.01 -2.59
C CYS A 15 3.98 1.99 -4.12
N ASN A 16 4.93 1.40 -4.84
CA ASN A 16 4.85 1.29 -6.30
C ASN A 16 3.73 0.36 -6.76
N ARG A 17 3.50 -0.76 -6.04
CA ARG A 17 2.36 -1.66 -6.31
C ARG A 17 1.03 -0.95 -6.07
N GLN A 18 0.90 -0.23 -4.96
CA GLN A 18 -0.31 0.54 -4.66
C GLN A 18 -0.61 1.59 -5.74
N LYS A 19 0.41 2.32 -6.23
CA LYS A 19 0.24 3.30 -7.31
C LYS A 19 -0.31 2.66 -8.59
N ARG A 20 0.26 1.54 -9.02
CA ARG A 20 -0.23 0.80 -10.20
C ARG A 20 -1.64 0.28 -10.00
N LEU A 21 -1.95 -0.20 -8.80
CA LEU A 21 -3.28 -0.68 -8.48
C LEU A 21 -4.31 0.45 -8.51
N ASN A 22 -3.94 1.65 -8.07
CA ASN A 22 -4.78 2.84 -8.16
C ASN A 22 -5.01 3.25 -9.62
N GLU A 23 -3.96 3.23 -10.46
CA GLU A 23 -4.10 3.47 -11.91
C GLU A 23 -5.09 2.48 -12.54
N MET A 24 -4.97 1.18 -12.23
CA MET A 24 -5.91 0.16 -12.71
C MET A 24 -7.34 0.42 -12.22
N PHE A 25 -7.51 0.84 -10.97
CA PHE A 25 -8.82 1.19 -10.42
C PHE A 25 -9.44 2.41 -11.10
N GLU A 26 -8.64 3.44 -11.41
CA GLU A 26 -9.10 4.62 -12.14
C GLU A 26 -9.55 4.29 -13.57
N GLU A 27 -8.87 3.35 -14.23
CA GLU A 27 -9.19 2.94 -15.61
C GLU A 27 -10.36 1.95 -15.70
N GLU A 28 -10.39 0.94 -14.82
CA GLU A 28 -11.28 -0.22 -14.93
C GLU A 28 -12.40 -0.24 -13.86
N GLY A 29 -12.27 0.57 -12.81
CA GLY A 29 -13.12 0.49 -11.62
C GLY A 29 -12.74 -0.67 -10.70
N LEU A 30 -13.62 -1.01 -9.75
CA LEU A 30 -13.39 -2.13 -8.84
C LEU A 30 -13.62 -3.47 -9.55
N THR A 31 -12.54 -4.23 -9.73
CA THR A 31 -12.59 -5.63 -10.21
C THR A 31 -12.14 -6.60 -9.13
N ASP A 32 -12.49 -7.89 -9.27
CA ASP A 32 -12.02 -8.95 -8.36
C ASP A 32 -10.50 -9.04 -8.29
N THR A 33 -9.81 -8.79 -9.41
CA THR A 33 -8.35 -8.77 -9.48
C THR A 33 -7.80 -7.63 -8.64
N ILE A 34 -8.36 -6.43 -8.79
CA ILE A 34 -7.94 -5.24 -8.04
C ILE A 34 -8.19 -5.44 -6.54
N LEU A 35 -9.36 -5.99 -6.17
CA LEU A 35 -9.68 -6.29 -4.78
C LEU A 35 -8.71 -7.30 -4.16
N LYS A 36 -8.38 -8.39 -4.88
CA LYS A 36 -7.42 -9.39 -4.40
C LYS A 36 -6.03 -8.80 -4.20
N GLU A 37 -5.55 -8.01 -5.17
CA GLU A 37 -4.23 -7.38 -5.07
C GLU A 37 -4.18 -6.37 -3.91
N GLN A 38 -5.25 -5.59 -3.69
CA GLN A 38 -5.34 -4.68 -2.53
C GLN A 38 -5.24 -5.44 -1.20
N LEU A 39 -5.92 -6.59 -1.09
CA LEU A 39 -5.86 -7.42 0.11
C LEU A 39 -4.44 -7.98 0.35
N GLU A 40 -3.72 -8.37 -0.69
CA GLU A 40 -2.33 -8.83 -0.55
C GLU A 40 -1.39 -7.69 -0.15
N ILE A 41 -1.53 -6.49 -0.73
CA ILE A 41 -0.76 -5.30 -0.29
C ILE A 41 -1.00 -5.02 1.19
N ASN A 42 -2.26 -5.06 1.65
CA ASN A 42 -2.60 -4.80 3.05
C ASN A 42 -2.03 -5.86 4.00
N LYS A 43 -2.08 -7.14 3.61
CA LYS A 43 -1.46 -8.23 4.39
C LYS A 43 0.05 -8.05 4.50
N GLU A 44 0.73 -7.72 3.40
CA GLU A 44 2.18 -7.49 3.40
C GLU A 44 2.57 -6.30 4.26
N ARG A 45 1.83 -5.19 4.16
CA ARG A 45 2.00 -4.01 5.02
C ARG A 45 1.88 -4.37 6.50
N HIS A 46 0.84 -5.13 6.86
CA HIS A 46 0.63 -5.59 8.23
C HIS A 46 1.77 -6.49 8.72
N ASN A 47 2.17 -7.49 7.92
CA ASN A 47 3.23 -8.44 8.26
C ASN A 47 4.61 -7.78 8.44
N LEU A 48 4.85 -6.67 7.74
CA LEU A 48 6.12 -5.95 7.77
C LEU A 48 6.10 -4.74 8.71
N ASP A 49 4.98 -4.48 9.37
CA ASP A 49 4.77 -3.27 10.18
C ASP A 49 5.14 -2.00 9.38
N ILE A 50 4.55 -1.89 8.19
CA ILE A 50 4.69 -0.74 7.28
C ILE A 50 3.32 -0.08 7.16
N PRO A 51 3.10 1.10 7.76
CA PRO A 51 1.79 1.73 7.76
C PRO A 51 1.43 2.25 6.37
N ASP A 52 0.13 2.29 6.07
CA ASP A 52 -0.34 2.97 4.87
C ASP A 52 -0.39 4.48 5.11
N GLU A 53 0.24 5.26 4.23
CA GLU A 53 0.34 6.71 4.40
C GLU A 53 -1.03 7.38 4.23
N SER A 54 -1.97 6.73 3.53
CA SER A 54 -3.35 7.19 3.40
C SER A 54 -4.15 7.13 4.72
N GLU A 55 -3.74 6.27 5.67
CA GLU A 55 -4.41 6.13 6.97
C GLU A 55 -4.20 7.37 7.87
N PHE A 56 -3.15 8.15 7.64
CA PHE A 56 -2.83 9.34 8.45
C PHE A 56 -3.56 10.61 8.00
N MET A 57 -4.19 10.62 6.82
CA MET A 57 -4.91 11.79 6.28
C MET A 57 -6.09 12.22 7.17
N TYR A 58 -6.66 11.31 7.96
CA TYR A 58 -7.78 11.62 8.86
C TYR A 58 -7.37 12.38 10.13
N GLN A 59 -6.09 12.43 10.50
CA GLN A 59 -5.67 13.16 11.70
C GLN A 59 -5.68 14.68 11.52
N GLU A 60 -5.58 15.18 10.28
CA GLU A 60 -5.58 16.61 9.98
C GLU A 60 -6.99 17.25 10.00
N PHE A 61 -8.06 16.44 9.97
CA PHE A 61 -9.45 16.94 9.92
C PHE A 61 -10.20 16.85 11.26
N VAL A 62 -9.55 16.40 12.34
CA VAL A 62 -10.18 16.19 13.67
C VAL A 62 -9.65 17.19 14.72
N GLN A 63 -9.14 18.36 14.30
CA GLN A 63 -8.73 19.43 15.21
C GLN A 63 -9.80 20.50 15.40
#